data_AF-T1AXH5-F1
#
_entry.id   AF-T1AXH5-F1
#
_cell.length_a   1.000
_cell.length_b   1.000
_cell.length_c   1.000
_cell.angle_alpha   90.00
_cell.angle_beta   90.00
_cell.angle_gamma   90.00
#
_symmetry.space_group_name_H-M   'P 1'
#
loop_
_entity.id
_entity.type
_entity.pdbx_description
1 polymer ?
#
loop_
_entity_poly.entity_id
_entity_poly.type
_entity_poly.pdbx_seq_one_letter_code
_entity_poly.pdbx_strand_id
1 'polypeptide(L)'
;MSKRVLVVSARMGAGHHGAANEIISRMEQRGWETRLVDFLDASPFAGRFLERTYHFQIESAPWSYDLIYWLWSRVKFLAPMAT
;
A
#
# COMPACT_ATOMS: atom_id res chain seq x y z
N MET A 1 -10.75 6.60 -28.45
CA MET A 1 -10.99 5.51 -27.48
C MET A 1 -10.62 6.01 -26.10
N SER A 2 -11.51 5.85 -25.10
CA SER A 2 -11.14 6.14 -23.71
C SER A 2 -10.18 5.05 -23.22
N LYS A 3 -9.10 5.45 -22.52
CA LYS A 3 -8.19 4.51 -21.87
C LYS A 3 -8.78 4.07 -20.54
N ARG A 4 -8.60 2.80 -20.18
CA ARG A 4 -8.98 2.23 -18.88
C ARG A 4 -7.76 2.07 -18.00
N VAL A 5 -7.81 2.57 -16.77
CA VAL A 5 -6.72 2.48 -15.80
C VAL A 5 -7.20 1.92 -14.48
N LEU A 6 -6.53 0.88 -14.00
CA LEU A 6 -6.66 0.38 -12.64
C LEU A 6 -5.55 0.96 -11.79
N VAL A 7 -5.92 1.67 -10.73
CA VAL A 7 -5.01 2.16 -9.70
C VAL A 7 -5.14 1.23 -8.51
N VAL A 8 -4.01 0.63 -8.10
CA VAL A 8 -3.93 -0.22 -6.91
C VAL A 8 -3.22 0.58 -5.82
N SER A 9 -3.89 0.77 -4.68
CA SER A 9 -3.34 1.37 -3.47
C SER A 9 -3.15 0.31 -2.39
N ALA A 10 -2.46 0.64 -1.30
CA ALA A 10 -2.43 -0.15 -0.09
C ALA A 10 -2.57 0.80 1.10
N ARG A 11 -3.72 0.77 1.78
CA ARG A 11 -3.89 1.58 2.99
C ARG A 11 -3.04 1.01 4.12
N MET A 12 -1.99 1.73 4.46
CA MET A 12 -1.17 1.45 5.64
C MET A 12 -0.86 2.76 6.35
N GLY A 13 -0.71 3.87 5.61
CA GLY A 13 -0.63 5.22 6.14
C GLY A 13 -1.31 6.24 5.23
N ALA A 14 -1.42 7.49 5.69
CA ALA A 14 -2.20 8.55 5.04
C ALA A 14 -1.73 8.93 3.63
N GLY A 15 -0.45 8.70 3.28
CA GLY A 15 0.13 9.18 2.04
C GLY A 15 -0.42 8.52 0.76
N HIS A 16 -0.70 7.22 0.79
CA HIS A 16 -1.06 6.47 -0.41
C HIS A 16 -2.45 6.82 -0.95
N HIS A 17 -3.42 7.10 -0.06
CA HIS A 17 -4.76 7.53 -0.47
C HIS A 17 -4.75 8.87 -1.20
N GLY A 18 -4.03 9.85 -0.68
CA GLY A 18 -3.92 11.17 -1.31
C GLY A 18 -3.30 11.07 -2.70
N ALA A 19 -2.19 10.33 -2.82
CA ALA A 19 -1.54 10.10 -4.10
C ALA A 19 -2.46 9.39 -5.10
N ALA A 20 -3.16 8.33 -4.68
CA ALA A 20 -4.07 7.58 -5.55
C ALA A 20 -5.25 8.44 -6.04
N ASN A 21 -5.85 9.24 -5.16
CA ASN A 21 -6.94 10.15 -5.51
C ASN A 21 -6.49 11.22 -6.52
N GLU A 22 -5.29 11.78 -6.34
CA GLU A 22 -4.76 12.76 -7.29
C GLU A 22 -4.45 12.15 -8.65
N ILE A 23 -3.91 10.93 -8.68
CA ILE A 23 -3.68 10.17 -9.92
C ILE A 23 -5.00 9.98 -10.68
N ILE A 24 -6.04 9.53 -9.98
CA ILE A 24 -7.38 9.32 -10.54
C ILE A 24 -7.95 10.62 -11.09
N SER A 25 -7.94 11.69 -10.29
CA SER A 25 -8.41 13.02 -10.67
C SER A 25 -7.74 13.49 -11.97
N ARG A 26 -6.41 13.38 -12.08
CA ARG A 26 -5.67 13.78 -13.29
C ARG A 26 -5.97 12.91 -14.50
N MET A 27 -6.26 11.63 -14.31
CA MET A 27 -6.61 10.72 -15.41
C MET A 27 -8.04 10.96 -15.90
N GLU A 28 -8.99 11.16 -15.00
CA GLU A 28 -10.38 11.49 -15.32
C GLU A 28 -10.48 12.85 -16.03
N GLN A 29 -9.70 13.86 -15.60
CA GLN A 29 -9.58 15.13 -16.30
C GLN A 29 -9.09 14.99 -17.76
N ARG A 30 -8.39 13.90 -18.09
CA ARG A 30 -7.95 13.56 -19.45
C ARG A 30 -8.96 12.71 -20.22
N GLY A 31 -10.14 12.46 -19.66
CA GLY A 31 -11.20 11.63 -20.26
C GLY A 31 -10.94 10.12 -20.18
N TRP A 32 -10.13 9.68 -19.21
CA TRP A 32 -9.86 8.25 -19.00
C TRP A 32 -10.86 7.66 -18.01
N GLU A 33 -11.15 6.36 -18.16
CA GLU A 33 -11.96 5.59 -17.21
C GLU A 33 -11.01 4.97 -16.17
N THR A 34 -11.26 5.27 -14.89
CA THR A 34 -10.38 4.93 -13.77
C THR A 34 -11.11 4.01 -12.78
N ARG A 35 -10.35 3.17 -12.08
CA ARG A 35 -10.84 2.41 -10.92
C ARG A 35 -9.77 2.36 -9.86
N LEU A 36 -10.12 2.72 -8.63
CA LEU A 36 -9.29 2.51 -7.45
C LEU A 36 -9.63 1.17 -6.80
N VAL A 37 -8.62 0.40 -6.44
CA VAL A 37 -8.76 -0.76 -5.55
C VAL A 37 -7.72 -0.70 -4.45
N ASP A 38 -8.08 -1.13 -3.26
CA ASP A 38 -7.16 -1.28 -2.14
C ASP A 38 -6.69 -2.73 -2.07
N PHE A 39 -5.38 -2.92 -2.00
CA PHE A 39 -4.77 -4.23 -1.84
C PHE A 39 -5.24 -4.93 -0.56
N LEU A 40 -5.49 -4.17 0.51
CA LEU A 40 -5.96 -4.74 1.78
C LEU A 40 -7.39 -5.30 1.69
N ASP A 41 -8.17 -4.90 0.69
CA ASP A 41 -9.50 -5.46 0.46
C ASP A 41 -9.45 -6.86 -0.17
N ALA A 42 -8.29 -7.31 -0.67
CA ALA A 42 -8.12 -8.67 -1.18
C ALA A 42 -8.33 -9.75 -0.10
N SER A 43 -8.07 -9.41 1.17
CA SER A 43 -8.40 -10.26 2.32
C SER A 43 -8.85 -9.39 3.49
N PRO A 44 -10.17 -9.32 3.77
CA PRO A 44 -10.69 -8.42 4.79
C PRO A 44 -10.09 -8.63 6.19
N PHE A 45 -9.78 -9.86 6.56
CA PHE A 45 -9.21 -10.17 7.86
C PHE A 45 -7.70 -9.86 7.93
N ALA A 46 -6.94 -10.30 6.93
CA ALA A 46 -5.50 -10.07 6.91
C ALA A 46 -5.17 -8.58 6.71
N GLY A 47 -5.92 -7.88 5.86
CA GLY A 47 -5.78 -6.44 5.63
C GLY A 47 -6.01 -5.67 6.93
N ARG A 48 -7.15 -5.86 7.60
CA ARG A 48 -7.43 -5.20 8.89
C ARG A 48 -6.38 -5.52 9.96
N PHE A 49 -5.91 -6.76 10.01
CA PHE A 49 -4.88 -7.16 10.96
C PHE A 49 -3.55 -6.44 10.68
N LEU A 50 -3.15 -6.38 9.41
CA LEU A 50 -1.92 -5.72 8.97
C LEU A 50 -1.97 -4.21 9.27
N GLU A 51 -3.07 -3.54 8.90
CA GLU A 51 -3.31 -2.12 9.14
C GLU A 51 -3.25 -1.79 10.64
N ARG A 52 -3.96 -2.56 11.47
CA ARG A 52 -4.01 -2.36 12.92
C ARG A 52 -2.66 -2.61 13.58
N THR A 53 -1.96 -3.66 13.16
CA THR A 53 -0.62 -3.97 13.70
C THR A 53 0.34 -2.84 13.36
N TYR A 54 0.34 -2.36 12.12
CA TYR A 54 1.20 -1.25 11.72
C TYR A 54 0.91 0.04 12.51
N HIS A 55 -0.37 0.42 12.68
CA HIS A 55 -0.75 1.56 13.51
C HIS A 55 -0.23 1.42 14.95
N PHE A 56 -0.44 0.24 15.55
CA PHE A 56 0.05 -0.05 16.89
C PHE A 56 1.59 0.05 17.00
N GLN A 57 2.31 -0.44 15.98
CA GLN A 57 3.77 -0.33 15.94
C GLN A 57 4.23 1.12 15.92
N ILE A 58 3.62 1.98 15.10
CA ILE A 58 4.00 3.39 15.04
C ILE A 58 3.69 4.13 16.34
N GLU A 59 2.52 3.90 16.92
CA GLU A 59 2.05 4.67 18.08
C GLU A 59 2.68 4.22 19.40
N SER A 60 2.90 2.92 19.57
CA SER A 60 3.21 2.33 20.88
C SER A 60 4.51 1.53 20.91
N ALA A 61 4.97 0.99 19.78
CA ALA A 61 6.13 0.10 19.74
C ALA A 61 7.00 0.31 18.49
N PRO A 62 7.53 1.53 18.25
CA PRO A 62 8.25 1.84 17.01
C PRO A 62 9.50 0.95 16.82
N TRP A 63 10.16 0.58 17.93
CA TRP A 63 11.28 -0.36 17.94
C TRP A 63 10.93 -1.72 17.30
N SER A 64 9.66 -2.15 17.37
CA SER A 64 9.23 -3.43 16.80
C SER A 64 9.18 -3.37 15.28
N TYR A 65 8.89 -2.20 14.70
CA TYR A 65 8.97 -1.97 13.27
C TYR A 65 10.42 -2.08 12.81
N ASP A 66 11.34 -1.39 13.50
CA ASP A 66 12.78 -1.47 13.23
C ASP A 66 13.31 -2.90 13.38
N LEU A 67 12.86 -3.62 14.41
CA LEU A 67 13.22 -5.03 14.62
C LEU A 67 12.77 -5.92 13.45
N ILE A 68 11.55 -5.72 12.93
CA ILE A 68 11.07 -6.46 11.76
C ILE A 68 11.97 -6.21 10.55
N TYR A 69 12.30 -4.95 10.25
CA TYR A 69 13.20 -4.62 9.13
C TYR A 69 14.62 -5.13 9.36
N TRP A 70 15.12 -5.06 10.59
CA TRP A 70 16.43 -5.59 10.95
C TRP A 70 16.47 -7.10 10.76
N LEU A 71 15.47 -7.83 11.25
CA LEU A 71 15.33 -9.26 11.03
C LEU A 71 15.27 -9.57 9.54
N TRP A 72 14.39 -8.90 8.80
CA TRP A 72 14.27 -9.03 7.34
C TRP A 72 15.61 -8.81 6.62
N SER A 73 16.38 -7.79 7.01
CA SER A 73 17.69 -7.53 6.42
C SER A 73 18.71 -8.64 6.70
N ARG A 74 18.53 -9.37 7.80
CA ARG A 74 19.42 -10.44 8.26
C ARG A 74 19.07 -11.80 7.65
N VAL A 75 17.78 -12.03 7.38
CA VAL A 75 17.33 -13.18 6.61
C VAL A 75 17.60 -12.88 5.13
N LYS A 76 18.70 -13.38 4.58
CA LYS A 76 19.14 -13.20 3.17
C LYS A 76 18.16 -13.77 2.11
N PHE A 77 16.90 -13.98 2.44
CA PHE A 77 15.89 -14.54 1.56
C PHE A 77 14.97 -13.42 1.10
N LEU A 78 14.93 -13.19 -0.23
CA LEU A 78 14.13 -12.22 -1.00
C LEU A 78 14.88 -11.02 -1.62
N ALA A 79 16.17 -11.17 -1.95
CA ALA A 79 16.69 -10.59 -3.20
C ALA A 79 16.70 -11.72 -4.25
N PRO A 80 16.06 -11.60 -5.44
CA PRO A 80 15.70 -10.38 -6.17
C PRO A 80 14.23 -10.30 -6.66
N MET A 81 13.59 -9.13 -6.56
CA MET A 81 12.59 -8.69 -7.54
C MET A 81 13.19 -7.57 -8.38
N ALA A 82 14.24 -7.93 -9.13
CA ALA A 82 14.83 -7.13 -10.17
C ALA A 82 15.16 -8.07 -11.34
N THR A 83 14.17 -8.27 -12.21
CA THR A 83 14.32 -8.77 -13.59
C THR A 83 13.28 -8.08 -14.43
#